data_AF-A0A661NWT7-F1
#
_entry.id   AF-A0A661NWT7-F1
#
_cell.length_a   1.000
_cell.length_b   1.000
_cell.length_c   1.000
_cell.angle_alpha   90.00
_cell.angle_beta   90.00
_cell.angle_gamma   90.00
#
_symmetry.space_group_name_H-M   'P 1'
#
loop_
_entity.id
_entity.type
_entity.pdbx_description
1 polymer ?
#
loop_
_entity_poly.entity_id
_entity_poly.type
_entity_poly.pdbx_seq_one_letter_code
_entity_poly.pdbx_strand_id
1 'polypeptide(L)'
;DGDACTMNDTCSAGSCSGSPLDADGDGHTPLDCGGDDCDDGNAAVHGGNFEGPYDDAVCTDGLDNDCDGQTDSADSGCQRCSQDADCDDGDACNGTETCSAGSCQGGTALDCDDGNVCTDDSCDPASGCVNSPNQADCDDGSACTSGDHCAAGRCVGEQVDCSHLDGVCQVGSCDPDSGQCSAQPAADGTACDDGDSCTSGDTCQQGVCVGGEDTCGSSGGGCGCATRDPRRGLALLLLLGLLLARRRR
;
A
#
# COMPACT_ATOMS: atom_id res chain seq x y z
N ASP A 1 -25.49 35.72 43.90
CA ASP A 1 -24.50 34.78 44.51
C ASP A 1 -23.13 35.43 44.71
N GLY A 2 -22.92 36.64 44.18
CA GLY A 2 -21.61 37.30 44.22
C GLY A 2 -20.71 36.83 43.08
N ASP A 3 -21.25 36.04 42.15
CA ASP A 3 -20.64 35.74 40.87
C ASP A 3 -20.77 36.96 39.95
N ALA A 4 -19.70 37.29 39.25
CA ALA A 4 -19.71 38.37 38.26
C ALA A 4 -20.36 37.92 36.95
N CYS A 5 -20.53 36.60 36.76
CA CYS A 5 -21.07 35.98 35.56
C CYS A 5 -22.57 35.68 35.63
N THR A 6 -23.25 36.19 36.66
CA THR A 6 -24.70 36.07 36.78
C THR A 6 -25.35 37.43 36.98
N MET A 7 -26.58 37.56 36.48
CA MET A 7 -27.44 38.72 36.66
C MET A 7 -28.77 38.32 37.28
N ASN A 8 -29.48 39.31 37.84
CA ASN A 8 -30.80 39.12 38.46
C ASN A 8 -30.81 38.07 39.59
N ASP A 9 -29.72 38.03 40.37
CA ASP A 9 -29.55 37.12 41.50
C ASP A 9 -30.75 37.12 42.45
N THR A 10 -31.30 35.94 42.69
CA THR A 10 -32.34 35.73 43.70
C THR A 10 -31.81 34.84 44.81
N CYS A 11 -31.96 35.29 46.07
CA CYS A 11 -31.53 34.54 47.25
C CYS A 11 -32.72 34.00 48.03
N SER A 12 -32.73 32.69 48.29
CA SER A 12 -33.74 32.04 49.14
C SER A 12 -33.11 30.93 49.97
N ALA A 13 -33.50 30.86 51.25
CA ALA A 13 -33.04 29.84 52.21
C ALA A 13 -31.51 29.65 52.32
N GLY A 14 -30.73 30.72 52.13
CA GLY A 14 -29.26 30.70 52.27
C GLY A 14 -28.49 30.27 51.01
N SER A 15 -29.18 30.04 49.89
CA SER A 15 -28.56 29.89 48.57
C SER A 15 -28.96 31.06 47.68
N CYS A 16 -28.01 31.54 46.87
CA CYS A 16 -28.25 32.57 45.87
C CYS A 16 -27.93 31.97 44.49
N SER A 17 -28.71 32.33 43.48
CA SER A 17 -28.45 31.97 42.09
C SER A 17 -29.02 33.05 41.17
N GLY A 18 -28.27 33.46 40.16
CA GLY A 18 -28.75 34.31 39.07
C GLY A 18 -28.91 33.55 37.75
N SER A 19 -29.45 34.25 36.75
CA SER A 19 -29.34 33.83 35.35
C SER A 19 -27.93 34.16 34.84
N PRO A 20 -27.44 33.51 33.76
CA PRO A 20 -26.21 33.96 33.10
C PRO A 20 -26.25 35.45 32.80
N LEU A 21 -25.10 36.13 32.95
CA LEU A 21 -24.93 37.51 32.55
C LEU A 21 -25.14 37.62 31.02
N ASP A 22 -25.92 38.62 30.62
CA ASP A 22 -26.35 38.96 29.26
C ASP A 22 -26.83 40.42 29.33
N ALA A 23 -25.86 41.35 29.36
CA ALA A 23 -26.10 42.74 29.74
C ALA A 23 -26.69 43.58 28.59
N ASP A 24 -26.52 43.15 27.35
CA ASP A 24 -27.14 43.76 26.16
C ASP A 24 -28.42 43.03 25.68
N GLY A 25 -28.67 41.81 26.17
CA GLY A 25 -29.91 41.05 25.95
C GLY A 25 -29.93 40.28 24.63
N ASP A 26 -28.77 39.96 24.05
CA ASP A 26 -28.65 39.19 22.82
C ASP A 26 -28.76 37.66 23.05
N GLY A 27 -28.69 37.23 24.30
CA GLY A 27 -28.82 35.83 24.72
C GLY A 27 -27.52 35.02 24.65
N HIS A 28 -26.39 35.66 24.36
CA HIS A 28 -25.06 35.11 24.51
C HIS A 28 -24.51 35.43 25.90
N THR A 29 -23.46 34.71 26.30
CA THR A 29 -22.85 34.88 27.62
C THR A 29 -21.44 35.40 27.45
N PRO A 30 -20.95 36.29 28.34
CA PRO A 30 -19.64 36.91 28.19
C PRO A 30 -18.50 35.91 28.08
N LEU A 31 -17.49 36.24 27.27
CA LEU A 31 -16.28 35.45 27.04
C LEU A 31 -15.50 35.23 28.34
N ASP A 32 -15.41 36.24 29.20
CA ASP A 32 -14.78 36.16 30.52
C ASP A 32 -15.53 35.21 31.48
N CYS A 33 -16.77 34.85 31.14
CA CYS A 33 -17.63 33.90 31.84
C CYS A 33 -17.67 32.52 31.16
N GLY A 34 -16.84 32.30 30.14
CA GLY A 34 -16.75 31.06 29.38
C GLY A 34 -17.86 30.89 28.33
N GLY A 35 -18.55 31.97 27.98
CA GLY A 35 -19.44 32.03 26.82
C GLY A 35 -18.72 32.50 25.56
N ASP A 36 -19.48 32.84 24.54
CA ASP A 36 -18.94 33.20 23.23
C ASP A 36 -18.99 34.72 22.97
N ASP A 37 -19.70 35.52 23.78
CA ASP A 37 -19.88 36.96 23.55
C ASP A 37 -18.66 37.81 23.99
N CYS A 38 -18.09 38.56 23.06
CA CYS A 38 -16.87 39.32 23.26
C CYS A 38 -17.08 40.77 23.69
N ASP A 39 -18.29 41.32 23.57
CA ASP A 39 -18.68 42.61 24.13
C ASP A 39 -20.14 42.58 24.60
N ASP A 40 -20.34 42.09 25.83
CA ASP A 40 -21.61 42.06 26.58
C ASP A 40 -22.29 43.43 26.79
N GLY A 41 -21.64 44.52 26.34
CA GLY A 41 -22.25 45.84 26.23
C GLY A 41 -22.89 46.14 24.87
N ASN A 42 -22.78 45.24 23.90
CA ASN A 42 -23.10 45.46 22.50
C ASN A 42 -23.57 44.19 21.78
N ALA A 43 -24.88 44.08 21.63
CA ALA A 43 -25.59 42.95 21.00
C ALA A 43 -25.25 42.67 19.52
N ALA A 44 -24.30 43.39 18.94
CA ALA A 44 -23.79 43.21 17.59
C ALA A 44 -22.37 42.60 17.55
N VAL A 45 -21.75 42.33 18.71
CA VAL A 45 -20.35 41.90 18.82
C VAL A 45 -20.30 40.68 19.72
N HIS A 46 -20.63 39.53 19.17
CA HIS A 46 -20.59 38.26 19.88
C HIS A 46 -19.77 37.24 19.10
N GLY A 47 -18.82 36.60 19.77
CA GLY A 47 -18.04 35.52 19.18
C GLY A 47 -18.87 34.23 19.11
N GLY A 48 -18.39 33.30 18.29
CA GLY A 48 -18.94 31.94 18.21
C GLY A 48 -18.91 31.35 16.80
N ASN A 49 -18.72 32.17 15.76
CA ASN A 49 -18.62 31.72 14.38
C ASN A 49 -17.48 32.43 13.63
N PHE A 50 -16.98 31.79 12.59
CA PHE A 50 -16.17 32.45 11.57
C PHE A 50 -17.08 33.43 10.81
N GLU A 51 -16.64 34.68 10.56
CA GLU A 51 -17.41 35.70 9.83
C GLU A 51 -17.91 35.25 8.45
N GLY A 52 -17.37 34.15 7.92
CA GLY A 52 -17.81 33.51 6.69
C GLY A 52 -17.10 34.10 5.47
N PRO A 53 -17.12 33.39 4.33
CA PRO A 53 -16.62 33.93 3.07
C PRO A 53 -17.57 34.99 2.50
N TYR A 54 -17.04 35.89 1.65
CA TYR A 54 -17.85 36.92 0.98
C TYR A 54 -19.06 36.33 0.24
N ASP A 55 -20.27 36.80 0.59
CA ASP A 55 -21.61 36.38 0.13
C ASP A 55 -22.38 35.41 1.04
N ASP A 56 -21.77 34.95 2.13
CA ASP A 56 -22.51 34.30 3.22
C ASP A 56 -23.43 35.30 3.93
N ALA A 57 -24.54 34.82 4.47
CA ALA A 57 -25.50 35.63 5.21
C ALA A 57 -24.84 36.32 6.42
N VAL A 58 -23.82 35.68 7.00
CA VAL A 58 -23.02 36.23 8.11
C VAL A 58 -22.08 37.38 7.72
N CYS A 59 -21.82 37.60 6.42
CA CYS A 59 -21.04 38.73 5.91
C CYS A 59 -21.90 39.94 5.49
N THR A 60 -23.19 39.93 5.83
CA THR A 60 -24.14 41.02 5.51
C THR A 60 -25.12 41.34 6.65
N ASP A 61 -24.94 40.73 7.81
CA ASP A 61 -25.83 40.87 8.95
C ASP A 61 -25.44 42.00 9.90
N GLY A 62 -24.25 42.59 9.70
CA GLY A 62 -23.74 43.71 10.50
C GLY A 62 -23.22 43.29 11.87
N LEU A 63 -22.93 42.00 12.08
CA LEU A 63 -22.39 41.44 13.31
C LEU A 63 -20.88 41.19 13.18
N ASP A 64 -20.13 41.49 14.24
CA ASP A 64 -18.70 41.16 14.38
C ASP A 64 -18.62 39.75 14.99
N ASN A 65 -18.73 38.74 14.13
CA ASN A 65 -18.90 37.35 14.55
C ASN A 65 -17.58 36.69 15.02
N ASP A 66 -16.42 37.27 14.68
CA ASP A 66 -15.08 36.79 15.04
C ASP A 66 -14.30 37.68 16.03
N CYS A 67 -14.92 38.80 16.45
CA CYS A 67 -14.47 39.70 17.52
C CYS A 67 -13.19 40.47 17.20
N ASP A 68 -12.95 40.80 15.94
CA ASP A 68 -11.77 41.54 15.51
C ASP A 68 -12.00 43.08 15.50
N GLY A 69 -13.24 43.52 15.69
CA GLY A 69 -13.67 44.92 15.69
C GLY A 69 -14.06 45.44 14.30
N GLN A 70 -14.15 44.59 13.29
CA GLN A 70 -14.67 44.88 11.96
C GLN A 70 -15.99 44.11 11.76
N THR A 71 -16.71 44.45 10.69
CA THR A 71 -18.03 43.87 10.41
C THR A 71 -18.21 43.82 8.90
N ASP A 72 -18.77 42.73 8.38
CA ASP A 72 -19.14 42.57 6.96
C ASP A 72 -18.00 43.03 6.01
N SER A 73 -18.32 43.82 4.98
CA SER A 73 -17.37 44.37 4.00
C SER A 73 -16.21 45.22 4.53
N ALA A 74 -16.22 45.59 5.82
CA ALA A 74 -15.08 46.24 6.46
C ALA A 74 -14.04 45.23 6.96
N ASP A 75 -14.44 43.98 7.14
CA ASP A 75 -13.60 42.88 7.57
C ASP A 75 -12.84 42.26 6.38
N SER A 76 -11.63 41.79 6.68
CA SER A 76 -10.79 41.00 5.77
C SER A 76 -11.33 39.58 5.49
N GLY A 77 -12.04 38.96 6.43
CA GLY A 77 -12.70 37.66 6.32
C GLY A 77 -13.88 37.69 5.33
N CYS A 78 -14.60 38.80 5.28
CA CYS A 78 -15.69 39.06 4.34
C CYS A 78 -15.23 39.72 3.02
N GLN A 79 -14.00 39.51 2.55
CA GLN A 79 -13.56 40.05 1.26
C GLN A 79 -13.79 39.08 0.09
N ARG A 80 -14.13 39.66 -1.07
CA ARG A 80 -14.12 38.95 -2.36
C ARG A 80 -12.74 38.41 -2.64
N CYS A 81 -12.67 37.17 -3.11
CA CYS A 81 -11.43 36.64 -3.63
C CYS A 81 -10.89 37.54 -4.77
N SER A 82 -9.58 37.70 -4.80
CA SER A 82 -8.87 38.48 -5.84
C SER A 82 -7.97 37.58 -6.70
N GLN A 83 -7.66 36.39 -6.18
CA GLN A 83 -6.84 35.35 -6.78
C GLN A 83 -7.27 34.00 -6.20
N ASP A 84 -6.92 32.90 -6.88
CA ASP A 84 -7.33 31.55 -6.49
C ASP A 84 -6.84 31.16 -5.07
N ALA A 85 -5.67 31.64 -4.65
CA ALA A 85 -5.10 31.37 -3.33
C ALA A 85 -5.93 31.95 -2.17
N ASP A 86 -6.80 32.91 -2.42
CA ASP A 86 -7.71 33.47 -1.39
C ASP A 86 -8.88 32.51 -1.11
N CYS A 87 -9.08 31.49 -1.95
CA CYS A 87 -10.18 30.54 -1.87
C CYS A 87 -9.78 29.18 -1.29
N ASP A 88 -8.51 28.97 -0.96
CA ASP A 88 -8.03 27.71 -0.38
C ASP A 88 -8.68 27.49 0.99
N ASP A 89 -9.56 26.50 1.08
CA ASP A 89 -10.26 26.13 2.31
C ASP A 89 -9.50 25.08 3.14
N GLY A 90 -8.32 24.66 2.64
CA GLY A 90 -7.48 23.65 3.26
C GLY A 90 -8.02 22.23 3.16
N ASP A 91 -9.08 21.98 2.39
CA ASP A 91 -9.60 20.64 2.11
C ASP A 91 -9.08 20.15 0.75
N ALA A 92 -7.94 19.47 0.77
CA ALA A 92 -7.35 18.86 -0.41
C ALA A 92 -8.28 17.86 -1.13
N CYS A 93 -9.35 17.39 -0.50
CA CYS A 93 -10.25 16.38 -1.07
C CYS A 93 -11.29 16.97 -2.02
N ASN A 94 -11.62 18.25 -1.90
CA ASN A 94 -12.61 18.89 -2.77
C ASN A 94 -11.97 19.60 -3.98
N GLY A 95 -10.65 19.69 -4.01
CA GLY A 95 -9.87 20.05 -5.19
C GLY A 95 -9.04 21.31 -4.97
N THR A 96 -8.90 22.11 -6.03
CA THR A 96 -8.33 23.46 -5.92
C THR A 96 -9.38 24.45 -6.34
N GLU A 97 -9.64 25.38 -5.43
CA GLU A 97 -10.69 26.38 -5.53
C GLU A 97 -10.20 27.47 -6.47
N THR A 98 -11.13 28.04 -7.22
CA THR A 98 -10.80 29.11 -8.16
C THR A 98 -11.61 30.34 -7.85
N CYS A 99 -10.94 31.49 -7.95
CA CYS A 99 -11.60 32.77 -7.81
C CYS A 99 -12.19 33.18 -9.15
N SER A 100 -13.53 33.12 -9.25
CA SER A 100 -14.24 33.50 -10.47
C SER A 100 -15.20 34.64 -10.18
N ALA A 101 -14.96 35.78 -10.83
CA ALA A 101 -15.74 37.00 -10.64
C ALA A 101 -15.88 37.39 -9.16
N GLY A 102 -14.82 37.23 -8.36
CA GLY A 102 -14.77 37.61 -6.96
C GLY A 102 -15.63 36.75 -6.02
N SER A 103 -15.98 35.53 -6.43
CA SER A 103 -16.55 34.48 -5.59
C SER A 103 -15.74 33.20 -5.77
N CYS A 104 -15.53 32.46 -4.68
CA CYS A 104 -14.82 31.19 -4.71
C CYS A 104 -15.70 30.10 -5.34
N GLN A 105 -15.13 29.37 -6.28
CA GLN A 105 -15.74 28.21 -6.90
C GLN A 105 -15.01 26.97 -6.38
N GLY A 106 -15.77 26.03 -5.81
CA GLY A 106 -15.23 24.76 -5.34
C GLY A 106 -14.50 24.00 -6.44
N GLY A 107 -13.45 23.29 -6.05
CA GLY A 107 -12.66 22.46 -6.95
C GLY A 107 -13.43 21.23 -7.48
N THR A 108 -12.68 20.39 -8.18
CA THR A 108 -13.14 19.03 -8.51
C THR A 108 -12.63 18.08 -7.43
N ALA A 109 -13.54 17.36 -6.80
CA ALA A 109 -13.19 16.39 -5.77
C ALA A 109 -12.16 15.37 -6.29
N LEU A 110 -11.19 15.04 -5.43
CA LEU A 110 -10.16 14.07 -5.74
C LEU A 110 -10.78 12.67 -5.83
N ASP A 111 -10.43 11.97 -6.90
CA ASP A 111 -10.69 10.54 -7.04
C ASP A 111 -9.49 9.79 -6.45
N CYS A 112 -9.70 9.20 -5.27
CA CYS A 112 -8.66 8.48 -4.54
C CYS A 112 -8.64 6.98 -4.83
N ASP A 113 -9.54 6.48 -5.69
CA ASP A 113 -9.54 5.07 -6.11
C ASP A 113 -8.28 4.78 -6.93
N ASP A 114 -7.38 3.96 -6.38
CA ASP A 114 -6.16 3.53 -7.07
C ASP A 114 -6.33 2.19 -7.83
N GLY A 115 -7.53 1.63 -7.81
CA GLY A 115 -7.89 0.37 -8.44
C GLY A 115 -7.33 -0.87 -7.73
N ASN A 116 -6.75 -0.72 -6.54
CA ASN A 116 -6.22 -1.84 -5.76
C ASN A 116 -7.21 -2.29 -4.69
N VAL A 117 -7.77 -3.49 -4.86
CA VAL A 117 -8.68 -4.11 -3.88
C VAL A 117 -8.06 -4.28 -2.49
N CYS A 118 -6.72 -4.26 -2.40
CA CYS A 118 -5.98 -4.41 -1.16
C CYS A 118 -5.67 -3.11 -0.42
N THR A 119 -6.26 -2.01 -0.85
CA THR A 119 -6.25 -0.74 -0.13
C THR A 119 -7.67 -0.26 0.15
N ASP A 120 -7.84 0.35 1.32
CA ASP A 120 -9.01 1.16 1.62
C ASP A 120 -8.66 2.60 1.25
N ASP A 121 -9.34 3.09 0.22
CA ASP A 121 -9.12 4.42 -0.32
C ASP A 121 -9.95 5.44 0.45
N SER A 122 -9.26 6.49 0.89
CA SER A 122 -9.85 7.57 1.65
C SER A 122 -9.20 8.88 1.27
N CYS A 123 -9.87 9.98 1.60
CA CYS A 123 -9.29 11.29 1.43
C CYS A 123 -9.24 11.98 2.80
N ASP A 124 -8.04 12.40 3.18
CA ASP A 124 -7.77 13.21 4.37
C ASP A 124 -7.72 14.68 3.94
N PRO A 125 -8.56 15.57 4.49
CA PRO A 125 -8.62 16.98 4.05
C PRO A 125 -7.26 17.69 4.09
N ALA A 126 -6.38 17.36 5.04
CA ALA A 126 -5.10 18.03 5.18
C ALA A 126 -4.00 17.47 4.24
N SER A 127 -4.07 16.19 3.87
CA SER A 127 -3.00 15.50 3.13
C SER A 127 -3.40 14.92 1.78
N GLY A 128 -4.70 14.93 1.44
CA GLY A 128 -5.26 14.42 0.21
C GLY A 128 -5.51 12.91 0.26
N CYS A 129 -5.31 12.22 -0.87
CA CYS A 129 -5.59 10.79 -0.96
C CYS A 129 -4.68 9.94 -0.08
N VAL A 130 -5.31 9.03 0.67
CA VAL A 130 -4.67 8.07 1.57
C VAL A 130 -5.21 6.68 1.26
N ASN A 131 -4.30 5.78 0.86
CA ASN A 131 -4.62 4.40 0.48
C ASN A 131 -4.02 3.46 1.53
N SER A 132 -4.86 2.96 2.44
CA SER A 132 -4.39 2.17 3.59
C SER A 132 -4.46 0.67 3.28
N PRO A 133 -3.36 -0.09 3.44
CA PRO A 133 -3.40 -1.54 3.26
C PRO A 133 -4.48 -2.21 4.11
N ASN A 134 -5.31 -3.05 3.48
CA ASN A 134 -6.35 -3.82 4.16
C ASN A 134 -6.00 -5.33 4.20
N GLN A 135 -6.93 -6.12 4.75
CA GLN A 135 -6.82 -7.58 4.86
C GLN A 135 -8.03 -8.28 4.21
N ALA A 136 -8.65 -7.65 3.21
CA ALA A 136 -9.77 -8.23 2.50
C ALA A 136 -9.35 -9.48 1.72
N ASP A 137 -10.31 -10.33 1.37
CA ASP A 137 -10.10 -11.40 0.41
C ASP A 137 -9.86 -10.79 -0.98
N CYS A 138 -8.98 -11.40 -1.76
CA CYS A 138 -8.65 -10.95 -3.11
C CYS A 138 -8.32 -12.16 -4.00
N ASP A 139 -7.92 -11.92 -5.25
CA ASP A 139 -7.44 -12.95 -6.18
C ASP A 139 -6.12 -12.44 -6.78
N ASP A 140 -5.01 -13.15 -6.55
CA ASP A 140 -3.70 -12.77 -7.07
C ASP A 140 -3.47 -13.20 -8.53
N GLY A 141 -4.48 -13.85 -9.12
CA GLY A 141 -4.50 -14.34 -10.49
C GLY A 141 -3.75 -15.65 -10.69
N SER A 142 -3.19 -16.25 -9.64
CA SER A 142 -2.48 -17.52 -9.71
C SER A 142 -3.33 -18.65 -9.14
N ALA A 143 -3.55 -19.70 -9.93
CA ALA A 143 -4.18 -20.93 -9.45
C ALA A 143 -3.25 -21.77 -8.56
N CYS A 144 -1.98 -21.37 -8.42
CA CYS A 144 -0.98 -22.00 -7.54
C CYS A 144 -0.93 -21.40 -6.14
N THR A 145 -1.84 -20.51 -5.83
CA THR A 145 -2.04 -19.85 -4.56
C THR A 145 -3.46 -20.15 -4.10
N SER A 146 -3.64 -20.23 -2.77
CA SER A 146 -4.95 -20.49 -2.17
C SER A 146 -5.11 -19.65 -0.91
N GLY A 147 -6.35 -19.29 -0.59
CA GLY A 147 -6.62 -18.40 0.55
C GLY A 147 -6.06 -17.00 0.32
N ASP A 148 -6.20 -16.50 -0.90
CA ASP A 148 -5.73 -15.19 -1.32
C ASP A 148 -6.35 -14.08 -0.49
N HIS A 149 -5.49 -13.27 0.11
CA HIS A 149 -5.87 -12.16 0.96
C HIS A 149 -4.88 -11.02 0.80
N CYS A 150 -5.34 -9.84 1.17
CA CYS A 150 -4.53 -8.65 1.13
C CYS A 150 -3.53 -8.64 2.28
N ALA A 151 -2.26 -8.45 1.94
CA ALA A 151 -1.18 -8.26 2.90
C ALA A 151 -0.24 -7.16 2.40
N ALA A 152 -0.07 -6.12 3.22
CA ALA A 152 0.78 -4.97 2.90
C ALA A 152 0.48 -4.33 1.52
N GLY A 153 -0.81 -4.22 1.18
CA GLY A 153 -1.28 -3.57 -0.05
C GLY A 153 -1.14 -4.41 -1.32
N ARG A 154 -0.92 -5.72 -1.17
CA ARG A 154 -0.80 -6.67 -2.28
C ARG A 154 -1.67 -7.88 -2.01
N CYS A 155 -2.25 -8.43 -3.07
CA CYS A 155 -2.90 -9.73 -2.97
C CYS A 155 -1.84 -10.83 -2.88
N VAL A 156 -1.94 -11.68 -1.87
CA VAL A 156 -1.02 -12.81 -1.63
C VAL A 156 -1.81 -14.05 -1.23
N GLY A 157 -1.37 -15.23 -1.67
CA GLY A 157 -1.93 -16.51 -1.24
C GLY A 157 -0.90 -17.49 -0.68
N GLU A 158 -1.40 -18.58 -0.10
CA GLU A 158 -0.59 -19.72 0.33
C GLU A 158 -0.24 -20.61 -0.87
N GLN A 159 1.04 -20.90 -1.06
CA GLN A 159 1.53 -21.68 -2.20
C GLN A 159 1.03 -23.13 -2.14
N VAL A 160 0.51 -23.61 -3.27
CA VAL A 160 0.12 -25.03 -3.45
C VAL A 160 1.36 -25.93 -3.32
N ASP A 161 1.29 -26.89 -2.41
CA ASP A 161 2.35 -27.87 -2.16
C ASP A 161 2.30 -29.03 -3.18
N CYS A 162 3.27 -29.02 -4.10
CA CYS A 162 3.45 -30.09 -5.07
C CYS A 162 4.55 -31.10 -4.71
N SER A 163 5.13 -31.04 -3.51
CA SER A 163 6.29 -31.86 -3.12
C SER A 163 6.02 -33.37 -3.16
N HIS A 164 4.75 -33.78 -3.17
CA HIS A 164 4.34 -35.17 -3.37
C HIS A 164 4.77 -35.74 -4.74
N LEU A 165 5.12 -34.89 -5.71
CA LEU A 165 5.68 -35.27 -7.01
C LEU A 165 7.21 -35.16 -7.07
N ASP A 166 7.86 -34.81 -5.96
CA ASP A 166 9.32 -34.78 -5.89
C ASP A 166 9.90 -36.20 -6.02
N GLY A 167 11.00 -36.29 -6.75
CA GLY A 167 11.74 -37.52 -6.99
C GLY A 167 13.24 -37.25 -7.14
N VAL A 168 14.02 -38.29 -7.41
CA VAL A 168 15.50 -38.19 -7.44
C VAL A 168 16.02 -37.09 -8.39
N CYS A 169 15.38 -36.93 -9.55
CA CYS A 169 15.64 -35.83 -10.49
C CYS A 169 14.34 -35.19 -10.98
N GLN A 170 13.34 -35.14 -10.11
CA GLN A 170 12.03 -34.56 -10.39
C GLN A 170 11.65 -33.61 -9.26
N VAL A 171 11.03 -32.49 -9.60
CA VAL A 171 10.46 -31.53 -8.66
C VAL A 171 9.00 -31.30 -9.01
N GLY A 172 8.14 -31.29 -7.99
CA GLY A 172 6.75 -30.91 -8.14
C GLY A 172 6.64 -29.42 -8.46
N SER A 173 6.03 -29.11 -9.59
CA SER A 173 5.74 -27.73 -9.99
C SER A 173 4.25 -27.56 -10.19
N CYS A 174 3.73 -26.44 -9.72
CA CYS A 174 2.36 -26.04 -9.99
C CYS A 174 2.28 -25.19 -11.28
N ASP A 175 1.26 -25.43 -12.08
CA ASP A 175 0.93 -24.62 -13.26
C ASP A 175 0.04 -23.41 -12.87
N PRO A 176 0.49 -22.16 -13.10
CA PRO A 176 -0.17 -20.96 -12.56
C PRO A 176 -1.56 -20.69 -13.15
N ASP A 177 -1.89 -21.23 -14.33
CA ASP A 177 -3.18 -21.03 -14.97
C ASP A 177 -4.23 -22.06 -14.51
N SER A 178 -3.79 -23.30 -14.24
CA SER A 178 -4.68 -24.43 -13.92
C SER A 178 -4.65 -24.88 -12.46
N GLY A 179 -3.61 -24.50 -11.71
CA GLY A 179 -3.39 -24.94 -10.33
C GLY A 179 -2.97 -26.41 -10.22
N GLN A 180 -2.67 -27.05 -11.35
CA GLN A 180 -2.38 -28.48 -11.38
C GLN A 180 -0.90 -28.76 -11.11
N CYS A 181 -0.63 -29.60 -10.11
CA CYS A 181 0.71 -30.10 -9.85
C CYS A 181 1.14 -31.09 -10.95
N SER A 182 2.37 -30.92 -11.44
CA SER A 182 3.04 -31.84 -12.37
C SER A 182 4.49 -32.07 -11.95
N ALA A 183 5.04 -33.25 -12.25
CA ALA A 183 6.46 -33.53 -12.03
C ALA A 183 7.26 -32.92 -13.18
N GLN A 184 8.14 -31.98 -12.86
CA GLN A 184 9.07 -31.36 -13.80
C GLN A 184 10.50 -31.89 -13.58
N PRO A 185 11.35 -31.91 -14.61
CA PRO A 185 12.76 -32.22 -14.45
C PRO A 185 13.42 -31.30 -13.41
N ALA A 186 14.14 -31.89 -12.45
CA ALA A 186 15.01 -31.11 -11.57
C ALA A 186 16.07 -30.36 -12.41
N ALA A 187 16.54 -29.22 -11.91
CA ALA A 187 17.53 -28.41 -12.60
C ALA A 187 18.79 -29.21 -12.93
N ASP A 188 19.32 -29.03 -14.14
CA ASP A 188 20.54 -29.71 -14.56
C ASP A 188 21.70 -29.39 -13.60
N GLY A 189 22.44 -30.43 -13.19
CA GLY A 189 23.50 -30.30 -12.18
C GLY A 189 23.04 -30.46 -10.73
N THR A 190 21.74 -30.62 -10.47
CA THR A 190 21.25 -30.99 -9.12
C THR A 190 21.87 -32.32 -8.71
N ALA A 191 22.43 -32.39 -7.51
CA ALA A 191 23.04 -33.62 -7.01
C ALA A 191 21.99 -34.73 -6.85
N CYS A 192 22.34 -35.93 -7.28
CA CYS A 192 21.52 -37.13 -7.13
C CYS A 192 22.41 -38.35 -6.84
N ASP A 193 21.80 -39.53 -6.73
CA ASP A 193 22.48 -40.81 -6.61
C ASP A 193 21.86 -41.74 -7.65
N ASP A 194 22.67 -42.23 -8.60
CA ASP A 194 22.20 -43.12 -9.66
C ASP A 194 22.10 -44.60 -9.22
N GLY A 195 22.47 -44.87 -7.96
CA GLY A 195 22.49 -46.20 -7.34
C GLY A 195 23.70 -47.04 -7.73
N ASP A 196 24.61 -46.51 -8.56
CA ASP A 196 25.87 -47.17 -8.88
C ASP A 196 26.95 -46.75 -7.87
N SER A 197 27.38 -47.71 -7.05
CA SER A 197 28.47 -47.50 -6.09
C SER A 197 29.82 -47.12 -6.72
N CYS A 198 29.95 -47.25 -8.04
CA CYS A 198 31.18 -46.95 -8.78
C CYS A 198 31.25 -45.51 -9.28
N THR A 199 30.14 -44.77 -9.30
CA THR A 199 30.08 -43.37 -9.71
C THR A 199 30.04 -42.45 -8.47
N SER A 200 30.53 -41.23 -8.63
CA SER A 200 30.45 -40.21 -7.58
C SER A 200 30.21 -38.84 -8.18
N GLY A 201 29.51 -37.98 -7.42
CA GLY A 201 29.12 -36.67 -7.92
C GLY A 201 28.05 -36.74 -9.02
N ASP A 202 27.10 -37.68 -8.89
CA ASP A 202 26.03 -37.86 -9.87
C ASP A 202 25.15 -36.62 -9.91
N THR A 203 24.66 -36.30 -11.11
CA THR A 203 23.89 -35.10 -11.34
C THR A 203 22.68 -35.37 -12.19
N CYS A 204 21.61 -34.62 -11.96
CA CYS A 204 20.45 -34.64 -12.82
C CYS A 204 20.79 -34.00 -14.17
N GLN A 205 20.40 -34.67 -15.25
CA GLN A 205 20.40 -34.14 -16.61
C GLN A 205 19.07 -34.47 -17.26
N GLN A 206 18.29 -33.45 -17.62
CA GLN A 206 16.97 -33.60 -18.24
C GLN A 206 16.03 -34.54 -17.45
N GLY A 207 16.09 -34.48 -16.12
CA GLY A 207 15.22 -35.25 -15.22
C GLY A 207 15.66 -36.70 -14.97
N VAL A 208 16.87 -37.07 -15.42
CA VAL A 208 17.47 -38.38 -15.17
C VAL A 208 18.74 -38.20 -14.36
N CYS A 209 18.92 -39.02 -13.32
CA CYS A 209 20.18 -39.04 -12.60
C CYS A 209 21.25 -39.74 -13.46
N VAL A 210 22.31 -39.03 -13.79
CA VAL A 210 23.45 -39.58 -14.52
C VAL A 210 24.65 -39.69 -13.61
N GLY A 211 25.27 -40.87 -13.62
CA GLY A 211 26.51 -41.14 -12.92
C GLY A 211 27.59 -40.11 -13.24
N GLY A 212 28.23 -39.62 -12.18
CA GLY A 212 29.31 -38.65 -12.26
C GLY A 212 30.63 -39.30 -12.67
N GLU A 213 31.71 -38.94 -11.99
CA GLU A 213 33.03 -39.51 -12.29
C GLU A 213 33.17 -40.94 -11.73
N ASP A 214 33.61 -41.87 -12.59
CA ASP A 214 33.96 -43.23 -12.19
C ASP A 214 35.06 -43.18 -11.13
N THR A 215 34.75 -43.68 -9.93
CA THR A 215 35.69 -43.84 -8.82
C THR A 215 36.58 -45.07 -9.04
N CYS A 216 37.33 -45.06 -10.13
CA CYS A 216 38.29 -46.11 -10.47
C CYS A 216 39.53 -46.04 -9.55
N GLY A 217 39.38 -46.58 -8.33
CA GLY A 217 40.44 -47.22 -7.55
C GLY A 217 41.26 -46.34 -6.60
N SER A 218 41.12 -46.63 -5.30
CA SER A 218 42.27 -46.73 -4.36
C SER A 218 42.09 -47.76 -3.24
N SER A 219 40.92 -48.38 -3.09
CA SER A 219 40.69 -49.35 -2.00
C SER A 219 39.72 -50.48 -2.40
N GLY A 220 40.20 -51.44 -3.19
CA GLY A 220 39.81 -52.86 -3.12
C GLY A 220 38.34 -53.28 -3.29
N GLY A 221 37.40 -52.40 -3.63
CA GLY A 221 35.97 -52.72 -3.77
C GLY A 221 35.53 -52.77 -5.23
N GLY A 222 35.36 -53.97 -5.78
CA GLY A 222 34.37 -54.35 -6.82
C GLY A 222 34.28 -53.65 -8.18
N CYS A 223 34.61 -52.37 -8.32
CA CYS A 223 34.38 -51.57 -9.52
C CYS A 223 35.43 -51.87 -10.59
N GLY A 224 35.03 -52.67 -11.58
CA GLY A 224 35.90 -53.13 -12.65
C GLY A 224 36.11 -52.05 -13.70
N CYS A 225 37.25 -51.36 -13.65
CA CYS A 225 37.67 -50.48 -14.73
C CYS A 225 37.86 -51.31 -16.01
N ALA A 226 36.99 -51.14 -17.01
CA ALA A 226 37.33 -51.52 -18.37
C ALA A 226 38.49 -50.60 -18.79
N THR A 227 39.72 -51.09 -18.72
CA THR A 227 40.90 -50.37 -19.21
C THR A 227 40.61 -49.95 -20.64
N ARG A 228 40.30 -48.66 -20.86
CA ARG A 228 40.32 -48.05 -22.20
C ARG A 228 41.78 -48.12 -22.64
N ASP A 229 42.19 -49.24 -23.22
CA ASP A 229 43.51 -49.45 -23.78
C ASP A 229 43.60 -48.59 -25.06
N PRO A 230 44.33 -47.47 -25.06
CA PRO A 230 44.43 -46.59 -26.24
C PRO A 230 45.15 -47.28 -27.41
N ARG A 231 45.68 -48.50 -27.23
CA ARG A 231 46.47 -49.22 -28.24
C ARG A 231 45.66 -50.03 -29.25
N ARG A 232 44.34 -50.20 -29.08
CA ARG A 232 43.51 -50.97 -30.04
C ARG A 232 42.98 -50.17 -31.23
N GLY A 233 43.12 -48.84 -31.25
CA GLY A 233 42.69 -47.99 -32.37
C GLY A 233 43.66 -47.93 -33.56
N LEU A 234 44.93 -48.34 -33.41
CA LEU A 234 45.94 -48.17 -34.46
C LEU A 234 46.13 -49.37 -35.41
N ALA A 235 45.55 -50.54 -35.10
CA ALA A 235 45.80 -51.76 -35.86
C ALA A 235 44.98 -51.86 -37.17
N LEU A 236 43.87 -51.13 -37.32
CA LEU A 236 43.00 -51.24 -38.50
C LEU A 236 43.38 -50.28 -39.65
N LEU A 237 44.10 -49.19 -39.36
CA LEU A 237 44.52 -48.20 -40.37
C LEU A 237 45.74 -48.63 -41.20
N LEU A 238 46.57 -49.55 -40.68
CA LEU A 238 47.74 -50.08 -41.40
C LEU A 238 47.39 -51.19 -42.41
N LEU A 239 46.30 -51.92 -42.22
CA LEU A 239 45.85 -52.95 -43.17
C LEU A 239 45.15 -52.36 -44.41
N LEU A 240 44.46 -51.21 -44.28
CA LEU A 240 43.85 -50.53 -45.43
C LEU A 240 44.88 -49.87 -46.36
N GLY A 241 46.01 -49.41 -45.81
CA GLY A 241 47.11 -48.80 -46.58
C GLY A 241 47.87 -49.79 -47.48
N LEU A 242 48.00 -51.05 -47.07
CA LEU A 242 48.69 -52.09 -47.85
C LEU A 242 47.83 -52.67 -48.98
N LEU A 243 46.50 -52.61 -48.88
CA LEU A 243 45.59 -53.04 -49.95
C LEU A 243 45.47 -52.01 -51.08
N LEU A 244 45.66 -50.71 -50.80
CA LEU A 244 45.67 -49.64 -51.82
C LEU A 244 47.02 -49.52 -52.55
N ALA A 245 48.12 -49.98 -51.97
CA ALA A 245 49.44 -49.96 -52.62
C ALA A 245 49.66 -51.08 -53.65
N ARG A 246 48.88 -52.18 -53.60
CA ARG A 246 48.97 -53.29 -54.57
C ARG A 246 48.12 -53.10 -55.84
N ARG A 247 47.34 -52.03 -55.93
CA ARG A 247 46.50 -51.72 -57.11
C ARG A 247 47.12 -50.68 -58.05
N ARG A 248 48.36 -50.24 -57.80
CA ARG A 248 49.12 -49.27 -58.61
C ARG A 248 50.46 -49.81 -59.16
N ARG A 249 50.54 -51.11 -59.46
CA ARG A 249 51.55 -51.65 -60.39
C ARG A 249 50.88 -52.58 -61.37
#